data_AF-A0A9W4TNV2-F1
#
_entry.id   AF-A0A9W4TNV2-F1
#
_cell.length_a   1.000
_cell.length_b   1.000
_cell.length_c   1.000
_cell.angle_alpha   90.00
_cell.angle_beta   90.00
_cell.angle_gamma   90.00
#
_symmetry.space_group_name_H-M   'P 1'
#
loop_
_entity.id
_entity.type
_entity.pdbx_description
1 polymer ?
#
loop_
_entity_poly.entity_id
_entity_poly.type
_entity_poly.pdbx_seq_one_letter_code
_entity_poly.pdbx_strand_id
1 'polypeptide(L)'
;MRNFVSPLRYPGGKACLYNMLVPILHHNNLNEHYAEPYAGGCGLALSLLIRKNASHIHINDLDITIWAFWHCILNQTEEFIQKIVKTPITLEQWHIQRAIHKQQNTNNLLDLGFSTFFLNRTNRSGIIKWAGPIGGLKQEGKYKLDCRFNKEALIKRIQTIHSFKSQITLTNMDAIDFINHCNTSLPSNSLLFIDPPYYNKGAELYTNFYKKTDHQNLSKIIQNIHCPWLIT
;
A
#
# COMPACT_ATOMS: atom_id res chain seq x y z
N MET A 1 19.27 -5.02 10.00
CA MET A 1 18.40 -5.82 9.10
C MET A 1 17.28 -4.93 8.58
N ARG A 2 16.94 -4.98 7.28
CA ARG A 2 15.73 -4.32 6.75
C ARG A 2 14.50 -5.07 7.27
N ASN A 3 13.92 -4.60 8.37
CA ASN A 3 12.62 -5.10 8.83
C ASN A 3 11.56 -4.57 7.87
N PHE A 4 11.07 -5.44 6.98
CA PHE A 4 9.95 -5.12 6.11
C PHE A 4 8.69 -4.97 6.96
N VAL A 5 8.20 -3.74 7.05
CA VAL A 5 7.02 -3.40 7.85
C VAL A 5 5.73 -3.76 7.12
N SER A 6 5.67 -3.47 5.82
CA SER A 6 4.47 -3.73 5.04
C SER A 6 4.20 -5.24 4.88
N PRO A 7 2.93 -5.67 5.02
CA PRO A 7 2.49 -7.01 4.65
C PRO A 7 2.46 -7.23 3.13
N LEU A 8 2.29 -6.16 2.34
CA LEU A 8 2.29 -6.22 0.88
C LEU A 8 3.71 -6.18 0.31
N ARG A 9 3.88 -6.80 -0.86
CA ARG A 9 5.03 -6.62 -1.73
C ARG A 9 4.58 -5.78 -2.92
N TYR A 10 4.98 -4.52 -2.94
CA TYR A 10 4.51 -3.59 -3.95
C TYR A 10 5.67 -3.12 -4.85
N PRO A 11 5.51 -3.11 -6.19
CA PRO A 11 6.47 -2.49 -7.09
C PRO A 11 6.73 -1.03 -6.69
N GLY A 12 7.96 -0.55 -6.87
CA GLY A 12 8.31 0.84 -6.55
C GLY A 12 8.41 1.19 -5.07
N GLY A 13 8.24 0.24 -4.14
CA GLY A 13 8.22 0.50 -2.70
C GLY A 13 9.42 1.31 -2.18
N LYS A 14 9.13 2.50 -1.63
CA LYS A 14 10.11 3.52 -1.24
C LYS A 14 10.65 3.40 0.19
N ALA A 15 10.47 2.25 0.85
CA ALA A 15 11.02 2.00 2.19
C ALA A 15 12.56 2.11 2.23
N CYS A 16 13.25 2.00 1.10
CA CYS A 16 14.68 2.26 0.99
C CYS A 16 15.07 3.73 1.27
N LEU A 17 14.16 4.68 1.06
CA LEU A 17 14.39 6.11 1.28
C LEU A 17 14.36 6.50 2.76
N TYR A 18 13.93 5.60 3.65
CA TYR A 18 13.76 5.91 5.08
C TYR A 18 15.01 6.55 5.72
N ASN A 19 16.20 5.98 5.52
CA ASN A 19 17.44 6.51 6.12
C ASN A 19 17.84 7.88 5.55
N MET A 20 17.44 8.18 4.31
CA MET A 20 17.70 9.48 3.68
C MET A 20 16.69 10.53 4.16
N LEU A 21 15.42 10.15 4.31
CA LEU A 21 14.34 11.06 4.62
C LEU A 21 14.35 11.49 6.09
N VAL A 22 14.66 10.58 7.02
CA VAL A 22 14.61 10.86 8.46
C VAL A 22 15.45 12.09 8.87
N PRO A 23 16.73 12.23 8.47
CA PRO A 23 17.49 13.44 8.77
C PRO A 23 16.86 14.73 8.24
N ILE A 24 16.24 14.68 7.05
CA ILE A 24 15.55 15.82 6.43
C ILE A 24 14.33 16.21 7.27
N LEU A 25 13.52 15.23 7.70
CA LEU A 25 12.36 15.48 8.55
C LEU A 25 12.74 16.16 9.86
N HIS A 26 13.74 15.64 10.56
CA HIS A 26 14.19 16.20 11.84
C HIS A 26 14.78 17.59 11.70
N HIS A 27 15.61 17.83 10.68
CA HIS A 27 16.23 19.14 10.48
C HIS A 27 15.20 20.24 10.17
N ASN A 28 14.06 19.88 9.58
CA ASN A 28 13.01 20.81 9.19
C ASN A 28 11.78 20.78 10.12
N ASN A 29 11.82 20.04 11.23
CA ASN A 29 10.69 19.85 12.16
C ASN A 29 9.40 19.31 11.49
N LEU A 30 9.55 18.34 10.59
CA LEU A 30 8.46 17.71 9.80
C LEU A 30 8.09 16.30 10.27
N ASN A 31 8.33 15.98 11.54
CA ASN A 31 8.21 14.64 12.12
C ASN A 31 6.85 14.35 12.76
N GLU A 32 5.81 15.13 12.43
CA GLU A 32 4.45 14.95 12.94
C GLU A 32 3.56 14.23 11.92
N HIS A 33 3.05 14.97 10.93
CA HIS A 33 2.13 14.44 9.94
C HIS A 33 2.85 14.11 8.63
N TYR A 34 2.62 12.90 8.12
CA TYR A 34 3.17 12.43 6.86
C TYR A 34 2.04 11.88 5.97
N ALA A 35 1.96 12.31 4.71
CA ALA A 35 0.86 11.97 3.82
C ALA A 35 1.34 11.34 2.50
N GLU A 36 0.72 10.25 2.06
CA GLU A 36 0.97 9.57 0.78
C GLU A 36 -0.32 9.50 -0.05
N PRO A 37 -0.44 10.30 -1.15
CA PRO A 37 -1.58 10.23 -2.07
C PRO A 37 -1.65 8.90 -2.84
N TYR A 38 -0.52 8.19 -2.96
CA TYR A 38 -0.33 6.94 -3.68
C TYR A 38 0.35 5.90 -2.77
N ALA A 39 -0.35 5.47 -1.72
CA ALA A 39 0.23 4.64 -0.67
C ALA A 39 0.72 3.28 -1.21
N GLY A 40 -0.05 2.59 -2.06
CA GLY A 40 0.27 1.27 -2.57
C GLY A 40 0.63 0.29 -1.44
N GLY A 41 1.91 -0.05 -1.35
CA GLY A 41 2.47 -0.89 -0.29
C GLY A 41 2.72 -0.18 1.04
N CYS A 42 2.67 1.14 1.13
CA CYS A 42 2.75 1.95 2.34
C CYS A 42 4.04 1.71 3.16
N GLY A 43 5.12 1.28 2.50
CA GLY A 43 6.32 0.81 3.18
C GLY A 43 7.10 1.92 3.89
N LEU A 44 7.12 3.12 3.32
CA LEU A 44 7.82 4.28 3.88
C LEU A 44 7.01 4.90 5.01
N ALA A 45 5.73 5.24 4.79
CA ALA A 45 4.82 5.75 5.81
C ALA A 45 4.81 4.87 7.08
N LEU A 46 4.62 3.55 6.94
CA LEU A 46 4.61 2.64 8.10
C LEU A 46 5.97 2.60 8.82
N SER A 47 7.08 2.71 8.08
CA SER A 47 8.41 2.75 8.69
C SER A 47 8.63 4.03 9.50
N LEU A 48 8.14 5.18 9.01
CA LEU A 48 8.18 6.44 9.73
C LEU A 48 7.33 6.37 11.00
N LEU A 49 6.09 5.89 10.89
CA LEU A 49 5.16 5.78 12.02
C LEU A 49 5.68 4.88 13.14
N ILE A 50 5.99 3.62 12.81
CA ILE A 50 6.36 2.62 13.83
C ILE A 50 7.68 2.97 14.52
N ARG A 51 8.58 3.64 13.80
CA ARG A 51 9.85 4.11 14.35
C ARG A 51 9.75 5.52 14.96
N LYS A 52 8.54 6.06 15.10
CA LYS A 52 8.24 7.36 15.74
C LYS A 52 8.95 8.55 15.08
N ASN A 53 9.09 8.52 13.75
CA ASN A 53 9.54 9.66 12.93
C ASN A 53 8.37 10.35 12.19
N ALA A 54 7.16 9.86 12.41
CA ALA A 54 5.89 10.54 12.15
C ALA A 54 4.97 10.18 13.33
N SER A 55 4.24 11.16 13.87
CA SER A 55 3.22 10.92 14.89
C SER A 55 1.92 10.41 14.28
N HIS A 56 1.62 10.79 13.03
CA HIS A 56 0.43 10.38 12.30
C HIS A 56 0.71 10.23 10.80
N ILE A 57 0.15 9.20 10.18
CA ILE A 57 0.22 9.03 8.72
C ILE A 57 -1.16 9.12 8.08
N HIS A 58 -1.21 9.75 6.91
CA HIS A 58 -2.40 9.85 6.07
C HIS A 58 -2.11 9.11 4.77
N ILE A 59 -2.80 8.00 4.55
CA ILE A 59 -2.53 7.10 3.42
C ILE A 59 -3.76 7.03 2.52
N ASN A 60 -3.53 7.21 1.23
CA ASN A 60 -4.56 7.20 0.21
C ASN A 60 -4.16 6.26 -0.91
N ASP A 61 -5.12 5.53 -1.46
CA ASP A 61 -4.93 4.84 -2.72
C ASP A 61 -6.24 4.83 -3.49
N LEU A 62 -6.20 5.13 -4.78
CA LEU A 62 -7.38 5.12 -5.64
C LEU A 62 -7.82 3.68 -5.96
N ASP A 63 -6.90 2.71 -5.97
CA ASP A 63 -7.23 1.32 -6.21
C ASP A 63 -8.05 0.76 -5.04
N ILE A 64 -9.34 0.57 -5.27
CA ILE A 64 -10.29 0.06 -4.28
C ILE A 64 -9.86 -1.28 -3.68
N THR A 65 -9.13 -2.10 -4.42
CA THR A 65 -8.69 -3.42 -3.95
C THR A 65 -7.53 -3.31 -2.96
N ILE A 66 -6.64 -2.33 -3.16
CA ILE A 66 -5.55 -1.97 -2.23
C ILE A 66 -6.12 -1.25 -1.02
N TRP A 67 -7.03 -0.30 -1.24
CA TRP A 67 -7.74 0.36 -0.14
C TRP A 67 -8.50 -0.64 0.72
N ALA A 68 -9.26 -1.57 0.11
CA ALA A 68 -10.01 -2.60 0.84
C ALA A 68 -9.10 -3.46 1.70
N PHE A 69 -7.89 -3.79 1.21
CA PHE A 69 -6.88 -4.47 2.01
C PHE A 69 -6.50 -3.67 3.26
N TRP A 70 -6.10 -2.39 3.10
CA TRP A 70 -5.73 -1.54 4.22
C TRP A 70 -6.90 -1.34 5.20
N HIS A 71 -8.10 -1.13 4.67
CA HIS A 71 -9.32 -0.99 5.46
C HIS A 71 -9.56 -2.23 6.32
N CYS A 72 -9.44 -3.43 5.74
CA CYS A 72 -9.67 -4.68 6.48
C CYS A 72 -8.63 -4.89 7.58
N ILE A 73 -7.34 -4.67 7.33
CA ILE A 73 -6.33 -4.89 8.38
C ILE A 73 -6.42 -3.86 9.51
N LEU A 74 -7.02 -2.69 9.28
CA LEU A 74 -7.25 -1.66 10.30
C LEU A 74 -8.59 -1.85 11.03
N ASN A 75 -9.65 -2.24 10.32
CA ASN A 75 -11.02 -2.19 10.83
C ASN A 75 -11.69 -3.55 11.03
N GLN A 76 -11.17 -4.62 10.42
CA GLN A 76 -11.68 -6.00 10.48
C GLN A 76 -10.51 -6.96 10.73
N THR A 77 -9.61 -6.55 11.63
CA THR A 77 -8.28 -7.15 11.78
C THR A 77 -8.32 -8.62 12.19
N GLU A 78 -9.19 -8.95 13.15
CA GLU A 78 -9.31 -10.32 13.65
C GLU A 78 -9.89 -11.24 12.58
N GLU A 79 -10.97 -10.82 11.91
CA GLU A 79 -11.59 -11.57 10.82
C GLU A 79 -10.59 -11.78 9.66
N PHE A 80 -9.81 -10.75 9.34
CA PHE A 80 -8.76 -10.84 8.33
C PHE A 80 -7.67 -11.86 8.72
N ILE A 81 -7.19 -11.82 9.97
CA ILE A 81 -6.23 -12.79 10.51
C ILE A 81 -6.81 -14.21 10.47
N GLN A 82 -8.08 -14.39 10.84
CA GLN A 82 -8.75 -15.69 10.78
C GLN A 82 -8.79 -16.23 9.35
N LYS A 83 -9.02 -15.40 8.33
CA LYS A 83 -8.91 -15.82 6.93
C LYS A 83 -7.48 -16.27 6.58
N ILE A 84 -6.45 -15.53 7.01
CA ILE A 84 -5.04 -15.94 6.80
C ILE A 84 -4.78 -17.32 7.42
N VAL A 85 -5.23 -17.53 8.67
CA VAL A 85 -5.02 -18.79 9.39
C VAL A 85 -5.73 -19.95 8.67
N LYS A 86 -7.01 -19.78 8.34
CA LYS A 86 -7.88 -20.86 7.84
C LYS A 86 -7.66 -21.20 6.37
N THR A 87 -7.26 -20.25 5.53
CA THR A 87 -7.11 -20.50 4.09
C THR A 87 -5.83 -21.29 3.80
N PRO A 88 -5.91 -22.48 3.16
CA PRO A 88 -4.73 -23.21 2.73
C PRO A 88 -4.09 -22.53 1.52
N ILE A 89 -2.76 -22.62 1.38
CA ILE A 89 -2.02 -21.96 0.30
C ILE A 89 -1.87 -22.94 -0.87
N THR A 90 -2.97 -23.14 -1.61
CA THR A 90 -3.04 -24.08 -2.74
C THR A 90 -3.40 -23.37 -4.04
N LEU A 91 -3.17 -24.03 -5.19
CA LEU A 91 -3.61 -23.50 -6.48
C LEU A 91 -5.13 -23.38 -6.60
N GLU A 92 -5.87 -24.30 -5.98
CA GLU A 92 -7.33 -24.21 -5.90
C GLU A 92 -7.75 -22.90 -5.22
N GLN A 93 -7.19 -22.60 -4.06
CA GLN A 93 -7.44 -21.33 -3.37
C GLN A 93 -6.96 -20.14 -4.20
N TRP A 94 -5.82 -20.26 -4.89
CA TRP A 94 -5.39 -19.23 -5.82
C TRP A 94 -6.44 -18.92 -6.89
N HIS A 95 -7.07 -19.93 -7.50
CA HIS A 95 -8.14 -19.73 -8.47
C HIS A 95 -9.39 -19.09 -7.86
N ILE A 96 -9.77 -19.50 -6.65
CA ILE A 96 -10.90 -18.91 -5.90
C ILE A 96 -10.62 -17.43 -5.63
N GLN A 97 -9.47 -17.09 -5.03
CA GLN A 97 -9.10 -15.71 -4.74
C GLN A 97 -8.95 -14.88 -6.02
N ARG A 98 -8.47 -15.48 -7.11
CA ARG A 98 -8.41 -14.85 -8.43
C ARG A 98 -9.80 -14.49 -8.96
N ALA A 99 -10.80 -15.35 -8.76
CA ALA A 99 -12.17 -15.10 -9.16
C ALA A 99 -12.81 -13.99 -8.30
N ILE A 100 -12.65 -14.05 -6.97
CA ILE A 100 -13.13 -13.02 -6.03
C ILE A 100 -12.54 -11.65 -6.40
N HIS A 101 -11.22 -11.56 -6.59
CA HIS A 101 -10.57 -10.30 -6.91
C HIS A 101 -11.07 -9.69 -8.24
N LYS A 102 -11.37 -10.53 -9.25
CA LYS A 102 -11.91 -10.07 -10.54
C LYS A 102 -13.31 -9.48 -10.43
N GLN A 103 -14.12 -9.92 -9.47
CA GLN A 103 -15.46 -9.39 -9.27
C GLN A 103 -15.44 -7.96 -8.70
N GLN A 104 -14.37 -7.59 -7.99
CA GLN A 104 -14.23 -6.28 -7.33
C GLN A 104 -15.49 -5.88 -6.52
N ASN A 105 -16.14 -6.84 -5.88
CA ASN A 105 -17.38 -6.61 -5.15
C ASN A 105 -17.11 -5.82 -3.86
N THR A 106 -17.40 -4.52 -3.89
CA THR A 106 -17.21 -3.60 -2.77
C THR A 106 -18.21 -3.81 -1.63
N ASN A 107 -19.28 -4.58 -1.84
CA ASN A 107 -20.20 -4.98 -0.76
C ASN A 107 -19.60 -6.04 0.17
N ASN A 108 -18.48 -6.67 -0.22
CA ASN A 108 -17.76 -7.64 0.60
C ASN A 108 -16.27 -7.29 0.65
N LEU A 109 -15.96 -6.23 1.40
CA LEU A 109 -14.60 -5.71 1.54
C LEU A 109 -13.64 -6.73 2.13
N LEU A 110 -14.09 -7.59 3.05
CA LEU A 110 -13.24 -8.59 3.68
C LEU A 110 -12.70 -9.60 2.67
N ASP A 111 -13.57 -10.14 1.81
CA ASP A 111 -13.16 -11.06 0.75
C ASP A 111 -12.33 -10.34 -0.33
N LEU A 112 -12.71 -9.12 -0.70
CA LEU A 112 -11.95 -8.33 -1.66
C LEU A 112 -10.53 -8.05 -1.15
N GLY A 113 -10.39 -7.48 0.05
CA GLY A 113 -9.11 -7.19 0.66
C GLY A 113 -8.26 -8.44 0.91
N PHE A 114 -8.89 -9.55 1.32
CA PHE A 114 -8.18 -10.81 1.51
C PHE A 114 -7.68 -11.39 0.18
N SER A 115 -8.48 -11.34 -0.88
CA SER A 115 -8.08 -11.80 -2.21
C SER A 115 -6.89 -10.99 -2.76
N THR A 116 -6.90 -9.66 -2.57
CA THR A 116 -5.79 -8.75 -2.91
C THR A 116 -4.51 -9.17 -2.20
N PHE A 117 -4.57 -9.37 -0.88
CA PHE A 117 -3.44 -9.82 -0.08
C PHE A 117 -2.94 -11.20 -0.51
N PHE A 118 -3.86 -12.15 -0.69
CA PHE A 118 -3.53 -13.51 -1.07
C PHE A 118 -2.73 -13.54 -2.37
N LEU A 119 -3.30 -12.94 -3.42
CA LEU A 119 -2.67 -12.83 -4.73
C LEU A 119 -1.35 -12.06 -4.67
N ASN A 120 -1.26 -10.98 -3.88
CA ASN A 120 -0.01 -10.24 -3.71
C ASN A 120 1.12 -11.11 -3.12
N ARG A 121 0.81 -11.99 -2.17
CA ARG A 121 1.82 -12.86 -1.56
C ARG A 121 2.15 -14.07 -2.41
N THR A 122 1.20 -14.57 -3.20
CA THR A 122 1.36 -15.79 -4.00
C THR A 122 1.72 -15.57 -5.46
N ASN A 123 1.60 -14.34 -5.99
CA ASN A 123 1.95 -14.03 -7.38
C ASN A 123 3.42 -13.65 -7.56
N ARG A 124 3.92 -13.89 -8.78
CA ARG A 124 5.26 -13.46 -9.18
C ARG A 124 5.40 -11.95 -8.97
N SER A 125 6.49 -11.56 -8.30
CA SER A 125 6.81 -10.17 -7.94
C SER A 125 5.77 -9.39 -7.12
N GLY A 126 4.73 -10.06 -6.61
CA GLY A 126 3.60 -9.41 -5.93
C GLY A 126 2.65 -8.65 -6.84
N ILE A 127 2.75 -8.88 -8.14
CA ILE A 127 1.88 -8.27 -9.14
C ILE A 127 0.52 -8.98 -9.10
N ILE A 128 -0.53 -8.23 -8.79
CA ILE A 128 -1.87 -8.81 -8.59
C ILE A 128 -2.55 -9.03 -9.94
N LYS A 129 -2.57 -8.03 -10.83
CA LYS A 129 -3.49 -8.00 -11.99
C LYS A 129 -3.17 -8.99 -13.12
N TRP A 130 -1.93 -9.12 -13.59
CA TRP A 130 -1.60 -10.00 -14.74
C TRP A 130 -0.59 -11.11 -14.44
N ALA A 131 0.15 -11.04 -13.32
CA ALA A 131 1.08 -12.11 -13.00
C ALA A 131 0.35 -13.39 -12.54
N GLY A 132 0.94 -14.52 -12.89
CA GLY A 132 0.53 -15.84 -12.40
C GLY A 132 1.15 -16.21 -11.05
N PRO A 133 0.75 -17.36 -10.50
CA PRO A 133 1.27 -17.84 -9.22
C PRO A 133 2.79 -18.10 -9.28
N ILE A 134 3.48 -17.90 -8.16
CA ILE A 134 4.86 -18.33 -7.98
C ILE A 134 4.92 -19.84 -8.19
N GLY A 135 5.94 -20.31 -8.93
CA GLY A 135 6.06 -21.72 -9.31
C GLY A 135 5.28 -22.11 -10.57
N GLY A 136 4.43 -21.22 -11.12
CA GLY A 136 3.61 -21.48 -12.29
C GLY A 136 2.37 -22.34 -11.99
N LEU A 137 1.47 -22.49 -12.96
CA LEU A 137 0.23 -23.26 -12.78
C LEU A 137 0.46 -24.75 -12.55
N LYS A 138 1.62 -25.29 -12.94
CA LYS A 138 2.01 -26.68 -12.64
C LYS A 138 2.80 -26.80 -11.34
N GLN A 139 3.13 -25.69 -10.68
CA GLN A 139 3.98 -25.64 -9.49
C GLN A 139 5.34 -26.34 -9.68
N GLU A 140 5.93 -26.29 -10.88
CA GLU A 140 7.22 -26.92 -11.21
C GLU A 140 8.42 -25.99 -10.93
N GLY A 141 8.20 -24.68 -10.75
CA GLY A 141 9.28 -23.73 -10.49
C GLY A 141 10.05 -24.01 -9.19
N LYS A 142 11.29 -23.48 -9.12
CA LYS A 142 12.20 -23.57 -7.96
C LYS A 142 11.54 -23.13 -6.66
N TYR A 143 10.76 -22.07 -6.72
CA TYR A 143 9.96 -21.58 -5.60
C TYR A 143 8.49 -21.91 -5.84
N LYS A 144 7.80 -22.36 -4.79
CA LYS A 144 6.38 -22.71 -4.81
C LYS A 144 5.50 -21.55 -4.34
N LEU A 145 4.19 -21.71 -4.48
CA LEU A 145 3.15 -20.72 -4.17
C LEU A 145 3.29 -20.07 -2.78
N ASP A 146 3.68 -20.87 -1.80
CA ASP A 146 3.72 -20.55 -0.37
C ASP A 146 5.04 -19.94 0.10
N CYS A 147 6.07 -19.88 -0.74
CA CYS A 147 7.42 -19.47 -0.33
C CYS A 147 7.50 -18.03 0.22
N ARG A 148 6.45 -17.23 -0.01
CA ARG A 148 6.29 -15.87 0.49
C ARG A 148 5.06 -15.74 1.39
N PHE A 149 4.35 -16.80 1.72
CA PHE A 149 3.16 -16.78 2.55
C PHE A 149 3.45 -17.29 3.97
N ASN A 150 4.50 -16.76 4.62
CA ASN A 150 4.74 -17.05 6.03
C ASN A 150 3.63 -16.40 6.87
N LYS A 151 2.63 -17.19 7.26
CA LYS A 151 1.43 -16.73 7.97
C LYS A 151 1.79 -16.01 9.27
N GLU A 152 2.63 -16.62 10.11
CA GLU A 152 3.02 -16.06 11.40
C GLU A 152 3.67 -14.68 11.27
N ALA A 153 4.64 -14.53 10.36
CA ALA A 153 5.32 -13.27 10.13
C ALA A 153 4.40 -12.19 9.55
N LEU A 154 3.45 -12.57 8.68
CA LEU A 154 2.49 -11.64 8.08
C LEU A 154 1.44 -11.19 9.09
N ILE A 155 0.92 -12.12 9.91
CA ILE A 155 -0.01 -11.83 11.00
C ILE A 155 0.64 -10.88 12.00
N LYS A 156 1.89 -11.13 12.40
CA LYS A 156 2.63 -10.26 13.33
C LYS A 156 2.74 -8.82 12.80
N ARG A 157 3.00 -8.64 11.50
CA ARG A 157 3.02 -7.31 10.86
C ARG A 157 1.67 -6.64 10.92
N ILE A 158 0.60 -7.36 10.58
CA ILE A 158 -0.77 -6.84 10.62
C ILE A 158 -1.15 -6.40 12.05
N GLN A 159 -0.87 -7.23 13.05
CA GLN A 159 -1.11 -6.90 14.46
C GLN A 159 -0.32 -5.67 14.90
N THR A 160 0.95 -5.56 14.49
CA THR A 160 1.76 -4.37 14.78
C THR A 160 1.17 -3.14 14.09
N ILE A 161 0.72 -3.22 12.84
CA ILE A 161 0.08 -2.08 12.17
C ILE A 161 -1.22 -1.67 12.88
N HIS A 162 -2.04 -2.65 13.26
CA HIS A 162 -3.28 -2.40 13.99
C HIS A 162 -3.05 -1.71 15.34
N SER A 163 -1.94 -2.00 16.04
CA SER A 163 -1.61 -1.30 17.30
C SER A 163 -1.34 0.19 17.12
N PHE A 164 -1.09 0.66 15.89
CA PHE A 164 -0.94 2.08 15.54
C PHE A 164 -2.18 2.64 14.82
N LYS A 165 -3.31 1.91 14.76
CA LYS A 165 -4.50 2.30 13.98
C LYS A 165 -4.97 3.74 14.24
N SER A 166 -4.96 4.19 15.50
CA SER A 166 -5.39 5.55 15.87
C SER A 166 -4.51 6.66 15.26
N GLN A 167 -3.31 6.31 14.81
CA GLN A 167 -2.34 7.20 14.17
C GLN A 167 -2.32 7.07 12.64
N ILE A 168 -3.32 6.38 12.06
CA ILE A 168 -3.42 6.12 10.62
C ILE A 168 -4.78 6.62 10.12
N THR A 169 -4.77 7.62 9.25
CA THR A 169 -5.92 8.01 8.44
C THR A 169 -5.85 7.30 7.10
N LEU A 170 -6.93 6.61 6.71
CA LEU A 170 -7.03 5.91 5.43
C LEU A 170 -8.17 6.49 4.58
N THR A 171 -7.87 6.85 3.33
CA THR A 171 -8.85 7.37 2.36
C THR A 171 -8.78 6.63 1.01
N ASN A 172 -9.87 6.70 0.24
CA ASN A 172 -9.96 6.22 -1.15
C ASN A 172 -10.42 7.37 -2.04
N MET A 173 -9.59 8.40 -2.17
CA MET A 173 -9.86 9.61 -2.95
C MET A 173 -9.00 9.60 -4.22
N ASP A 174 -9.43 10.38 -5.23
CA ASP A 174 -8.49 10.80 -6.27
C ASP A 174 -7.30 11.53 -5.61
N ALA A 175 -6.11 11.34 -6.18
CA ALA A 175 -4.89 11.89 -5.59
C ALA A 175 -4.90 13.43 -5.53
N ILE A 176 -5.52 14.11 -6.50
CA ILE A 176 -5.64 15.57 -6.50
C ILE A 176 -6.58 16.00 -5.36
N ASP A 177 -7.71 15.32 -5.20
CA ASP A 177 -8.66 15.60 -4.11
C ASP A 177 -8.01 15.38 -2.74
N PHE A 178 -7.23 14.30 -2.60
CA PHE A 178 -6.47 14.03 -1.39
C PHE A 178 -5.42 15.11 -1.10
N ILE A 179 -4.67 15.57 -2.10
CA ILE A 179 -3.68 16.65 -1.94
C ILE A 179 -4.37 17.95 -1.52
N ASN A 180 -5.51 18.30 -2.14
CA ASN A 180 -6.29 19.47 -1.76
C ASN A 180 -6.85 19.37 -0.34
N HIS A 181 -7.33 18.19 0.06
CA HIS A 181 -7.73 17.93 1.43
C HIS A 181 -6.56 18.12 2.39
N CYS A 182 -5.38 17.60 2.06
CA CYS A 182 -4.18 17.76 2.88
C CYS A 182 -3.79 19.24 3.03
N ASN A 183 -3.82 20.02 1.94
CA ASN A 183 -3.51 21.44 1.95
C ASN A 183 -4.43 22.26 2.86
N THR A 184 -5.68 21.84 3.02
CA THR A 184 -6.68 22.57 3.81
C THR A 184 -6.78 22.08 5.25
N SER A 185 -6.48 20.80 5.50
CA SER A 185 -6.79 20.14 6.76
C SER A 185 -5.57 19.77 7.59
N LEU A 186 -4.37 19.69 6.98
CA LEU A 186 -3.16 19.31 7.70
C LEU A 186 -2.37 20.54 8.18
N PRO A 187 -1.63 20.41 9.31
CA PRO A 187 -0.71 21.43 9.77
C PRO A 187 0.37 21.77 8.72
N SER A 188 0.82 23.02 8.69
CA SER A 188 1.83 23.49 7.73
C SER A 188 3.19 22.76 7.79
N ASN A 189 3.51 22.11 8.91
CA ASN A 189 4.70 21.28 9.12
C ASN A 189 4.49 19.81 8.70
N SER A 190 3.43 19.50 7.96
CA SER A 190 3.20 18.16 7.39
C SER A 190 4.07 17.92 6.16
N LEU A 191 4.55 16.70 5.94
CA LEU A 191 5.22 16.32 4.70
C LEU A 191 4.28 15.53 3.79
N LEU A 192 4.13 15.98 2.54
CA LEU A 192 3.48 15.20 1.47
C LEU A 192 4.53 14.44 0.64
N PHE A 193 4.42 13.13 0.57
CA PHE A 193 5.24 12.27 -0.27
C PHE A 193 4.44 11.79 -1.48
N ILE A 194 4.78 12.30 -2.66
CA ILE A 194 4.00 12.17 -3.89
C ILE A 194 4.74 11.24 -4.85
N ASP A 195 4.26 10.01 -5.05
CA ASP A 195 4.91 9.00 -5.90
C ASP A 195 3.91 8.50 -6.96
N PRO A 196 3.59 9.31 -7.98
CA PRO A 196 2.59 8.96 -8.97
C PRO A 196 3.08 7.80 -9.88
N PRO A 197 2.16 7.10 -10.58
CA PRO A 197 2.55 6.10 -11.57
C PRO A 197 3.55 6.64 -12.61
N TYR A 198 4.60 5.88 -12.90
CA TYR A 198 5.64 6.29 -13.85
C TYR A 198 5.11 6.49 -15.28
N TYR A 199 5.51 7.60 -15.91
CA TYR A 199 5.11 8.01 -17.27
C TYR A 199 5.28 6.92 -18.34
N ASN A 200 6.41 6.19 -18.33
CA ASN A 200 6.72 5.20 -19.39
C ASN A 200 6.37 3.74 -19.02
N LYS A 201 6.16 3.41 -17.74
CA LYS A 201 5.97 2.02 -17.26
C LYS A 201 4.69 1.80 -16.44
N GLY A 202 3.79 2.78 -16.41
CA GLY A 202 2.62 2.75 -15.53
C GLY A 202 1.58 1.69 -15.88
N ALA A 203 1.30 1.49 -17.17
CA ALA A 203 0.24 0.59 -17.64
C ALA A 203 0.49 -0.91 -17.33
N GLU A 204 1.76 -1.31 -17.20
CA GLU A 204 2.17 -2.69 -16.88
C GLU A 204 2.38 -2.93 -15.39
N LEU A 205 2.21 -1.94 -14.52
CA LEU A 205 2.51 -2.05 -13.09
C LEU A 205 1.35 -1.60 -12.19
N TYR A 206 0.54 -0.64 -12.63
CA TYR A 206 -0.56 -0.06 -11.86
C TYR A 206 -1.92 -0.31 -12.54
N THR A 207 -2.98 -0.31 -11.73
CA THR A 207 -4.37 -0.46 -12.20
C THR A 207 -4.89 0.79 -12.89
N ASN A 208 -4.47 1.96 -12.41
CA ASN A 208 -4.77 3.28 -12.95
C ASN A 208 -3.49 3.87 -13.56
N PHE A 209 -3.51 4.16 -14.87
CA PHE A 209 -2.37 4.75 -15.57
C PHE A 209 -2.61 6.24 -15.79
N TYR A 210 -1.59 7.05 -15.51
CA TYR A 210 -1.63 8.47 -15.79
C TYR A 210 -1.38 8.70 -17.28
N LYS A 211 -2.25 9.46 -17.92
CA LYS A 211 -2.01 10.07 -19.24
C LYS A 211 -1.14 11.31 -19.07
N LYS A 212 -0.61 11.83 -20.17
CA LYS A 212 0.16 13.08 -20.18
C LYS A 212 -0.59 14.25 -19.52
N THR A 213 -1.90 14.35 -19.77
CA THR A 213 -2.78 15.37 -19.17
C THR A 213 -2.88 15.24 -17.66
N ASP A 214 -2.88 14.01 -17.14
CA ASP A 214 -3.00 13.74 -15.70
C ASP A 214 -1.73 14.19 -14.97
N HIS A 215 -0.55 13.95 -15.56
CA HIS A 215 0.71 14.50 -15.06
C HIS A 215 0.77 16.03 -15.12
N GLN A 216 0.22 16.65 -16.17
CA GLN A 216 0.15 18.11 -16.27
C GLN A 216 -0.77 18.69 -15.18
N ASN A 217 -1.90 18.04 -14.90
CA ASN A 217 -2.82 18.45 -13.84
C ASN A 217 -2.18 18.29 -12.47
N LEU A 218 -1.54 17.14 -12.19
CA LEU A 218 -0.81 16.92 -10.95
C LEU A 218 0.30 17.96 -10.73
N SER A 219 1.08 18.28 -11.77
CA SER A 219 2.13 19.30 -11.70
C SER A 219 1.60 20.68 -11.29
N LYS A 220 0.46 21.10 -11.86
CA LYS A 220 -0.20 22.36 -11.49
C LYS A 220 -0.65 22.36 -10.03
N ILE A 221 -1.17 21.23 -9.53
CA ILE A 221 -1.59 21.12 -8.14
C ILE A 221 -0.38 21.17 -7.20
N ILE A 222 0.69 20.46 -7.52
CA ILE A 222 1.92 20.43 -6.70
C ILE A 222 2.53 21.82 -6.52
N GLN A 223 2.52 22.65 -7.58
CA GLN A 223 3.02 24.02 -7.51
C GLN A 223 2.23 24.92 -6.54
N ASN A 224 1.02 24.51 -6.16
CA ASN A 224 0.14 25.24 -5.24
C ASN A 224 0.06 24.58 -3.85
N ILE A 225 0.89 23.58 -3.55
CA ILE A 225 0.94 22.96 -2.21
C ILE A 225 1.64 23.91 -1.24
N HIS A 226 0.99 24.16 -0.09
CA HIS A 226 1.53 25.00 0.98
C HIS A 226 2.41 24.23 1.98
N CYS A 227 2.16 22.93 2.14
CA CYS A 227 2.98 22.06 2.97
C CYS A 227 4.29 21.69 2.25
N PRO A 228 5.38 21.39 2.99
CA PRO A 228 6.53 20.72 2.42
C PRO A 228 6.15 19.44 1.66
N TRP A 229 6.77 19.22 0.50
CA TRP A 229 6.49 18.06 -0.33
C TRP A 229 7.77 17.46 -0.93
N LEU A 230 7.69 16.18 -1.26
CA LEU A 230 8.72 15.43 -1.99
C LEU A 230 8.03 14.61 -3.08
N ILE A 231 8.56 14.65 -4.30
CA ILE A 231 8.07 13.86 -5.44
C ILE A 231 9.14 12.89 -5.96
N THR A 232 8.74 11.70 -6.38
CA THR A 232 9.64 10.69 -6.99
C THR A 232 9.14 10.12 -8.31
#